data_AF-A0A3D4FMV2-F1
#
_entry.id   AF-A0A3D4FMV2-F1
#
_cell.length_a   1.000
_cell.length_b   1.000
_cell.length_c   1.000
_cell.angle_alpha   90.00
_cell.angle_beta   90.00
_cell.angle_gamma   90.00
#
_symmetry.space_group_name_H-M   'P 1'
#
loop_
_entity.id
_entity.type
_entity.pdbx_description
1 polymer ?
#
loop_
_entity_poly.entity_id
_entity_poly.type
_entity_poly.pdbx_seq_one_letter_code
_entity_poly.pdbx_strand_id
1 'polypeptide(L)' 'MYNKILSFKIACICDTEITITESNFDNIVDNGLTCPVCDYSLTFDAQEVISKLQTFNEASKELDELIEGYPQVTI' A
#
# COMPACT_ATOMS: atom_id res chain seq x y z
N MET A 1 -8.98 -6.67 14.53
CA MET A 1 -8.12 -6.84 13.34
C MET A 1 -8.53 -5.82 12.33
N TYR A 2 -7.73 -4.78 12.17
CA TYR A 2 -7.94 -3.79 11.11
C TYR A 2 -7.59 -4.42 9.77
N ASN A 3 -8.38 -4.10 8.72
CA ASN A 3 -8.20 -4.70 7.41
C ASN A 3 -6.99 -4.06 6.72
N LYS A 4 -5.82 -4.69 6.87
CA LYS A 4 -4.59 -4.35 6.15
C LYS A 4 -4.80 -4.50 4.64
N ILE A 5 -4.29 -3.56 3.85
CA ILE A 5 -4.33 -3.66 2.39
C ILE A 5 -3.09 -4.42 1.94
N LEU A 6 -3.31 -5.69 1.56
CA LEU A 6 -2.24 -6.60 1.12
C LEU A 6 -1.88 -6.42 -0.35
N SER A 7 -2.86 -6.07 -1.17
CA SER A 7 -2.66 -5.87 -2.61
C SER A 7 -3.82 -5.09 -3.24
N PHE A 8 -3.53 -4.40 -4.33
CA PHE A 8 -4.55 -3.82 -5.20
C PHE A 8 -4.06 -3.79 -6.65
N LYS A 9 -4.96 -3.50 -7.59
CA LYS A 9 -4.65 -3.44 -9.03
C LYS A 9 -4.78 -2.02 -9.56
N ILE A 10 -3.88 -1.64 -10.45
CA ILE A 10 -3.98 -0.42 -11.26
C ILE A 10 -4.00 -0.81 -12.73
N ALA A 11 -4.89 -0.19 -13.49
CA ALA A 11 -4.91 -0.30 -14.95
C ALA A 11 -3.98 0.75 -15.57
N CYS A 12 -3.11 0.32 -16.48
CA CYS A 12 -2.32 1.21 -17.32
C CYS A 12 -3.11 1.63 -18.57
N ILE A 13 -2.68 2.70 -19.24
CA ILE A 13 -3.24 3.17 -20.52
C ILE A 13 -3.11 2.14 -21.65
N CYS A 14 -2.16 1.20 -21.55
CA CYS A 14 -2.01 0.09 -22.50
C CYS A 14 -2.89 -1.13 -22.15
N ASP A 15 -3.93 -0.94 -21.33
CA ASP A 15 -4.83 -1.97 -20.81
C ASP A 15 -4.17 -3.09 -19.99
N THR A 16 -2.89 -2.92 -19.63
CA THR A 16 -2.19 -3.84 -18.72
C THR A 16 -2.60 -3.57 -17.28
N GLU A 17 -3.10 -4.60 -16.59
CA GLU A 17 -3.30 -4.56 -15.14
C GLU A 17 -1.98 -4.84 -14.40
N ILE A 18 -1.60 -3.93 -13.52
CA ILE A 18 -0.43 -4.08 -12.66
C ILE A 18 -0.93 -4.39 -11.26
N THR A 19 -0.50 -5.53 -10.71
CA THR A 19 -0.80 -5.88 -9.32
C THR A 19 0.29 -5.32 -8.42
N ILE A 20 -0.13 -4.54 -7.44
CA ILE A 20 0.75 -3.93 -6.44
C ILE A 20 0.47 -4.62 -5.12
N THR A 21 1.53 -5.16 -4.50
CA THR A 21 1.50 -5.81 -3.20
C THR A 21 2.16 -4.92 -2.17
N GLU A 22 1.83 -5.12 -0.90
CA GLU A 22 2.46 -4.40 0.22
C GLU A 22 3.99 -4.39 0.14
N SER A 23 4.61 -5.53 -0.21
CA SER A 23 6.06 -5.68 -0.35
C SER A 23 6.72 -4.72 -1.33
N ASN A 24 5.93 -4.10 -2.22
CA ASN A 24 6.41 -3.25 -3.29
C ASN A 24 6.03 -1.79 -3.08
N PHE A 25 5.32 -1.44 -1.99
CA PHE A 25 4.88 -0.06 -1.72
C PHE A 25 6.06 0.89 -1.62
N ASP A 26 7.03 0.60 -0.73
CA ASP A 26 8.22 1.44 -0.52
C ASP A 26 8.97 1.70 -1.83
N ASN A 27 9.22 0.65 -2.60
CA ASN A 27 9.94 0.77 -3.87
C ASN A 27 9.19 1.65 -4.87
N ILE A 28 7.86 1.63 -4.88
CA ILE A 28 7.06 2.45 -5.80
C ILE A 28 6.96 3.91 -5.31
N VAL A 29 6.92 4.14 -4.01
CA VAL A 29 6.97 5.50 -3.45
C VAL A 29 8.31 6.15 -3.81
N ASP A 30 9.42 5.43 -3.63
CA ASP A 30 10.77 5.96 -3.87
C ASP A 30 11.12 6.08 -5.36
N ASN A 31 10.79 5.06 -6.16
CA ASN A 31 11.26 4.94 -7.55
C ASN A 31 10.15 5.14 -8.59
N GLY A 32 8.90 5.28 -8.16
CA GLY A 32 7.74 5.33 -9.05
C GLY A 32 7.31 3.96 -9.58
N LEU A 33 6.25 3.98 -10.38
CA LEU A 33 5.69 2.79 -11.00
C LEU A 33 5.76 2.90 -12.51
N THR A 34 6.56 2.05 -13.13
CA THR A 34 6.61 1.93 -14.58
C THR A 34 5.84 0.70 -15.03
N CYS A 35 5.00 0.86 -16.04
CA CYS A 35 4.32 -0.27 -16.65
C CYS A 35 5.33 -1.18 -17.35
N PRO A 36 5.36 -2.49 -17.06
CA PRO A 36 6.35 -3.41 -17.64
C PRO A 36 6.12 -3.73 -19.12
N VAL A 37 4.99 -3.29 -19.70
CA VAL A 37 4.60 -3.61 -21.08
C VAL A 37 4.85 -2.45 -22.03
N CYS A 38 4.57 -1.22 -21.61
CA CYS A 38 4.65 -0.04 -22.47
C CYS A 38 5.65 1.02 -21.98
N ASP A 39 6.40 0.73 -20.91
CA ASP A 39 7.34 1.64 -20.24
C ASP A 39 6.73 2.98 -19.80
N TYR A 40 5.40 3.06 -19.75
CA TYR A 40 4.70 4.24 -19.28
C TYR A 40 4.87 4.38 -17.77
N SER A 41 5.44 5.50 -17.34
CA SER A 41 5.50 5.88 -15.94
C SER A 41 4.11 6.29 -15.48
N LEU A 42 3.50 5.49 -14.61
CA LEU A 42 2.24 5.84 -13.97
C LEU A 42 2.50 7.05 -13.07
N THR A 43 1.76 8.12 -13.37
CA THR A 43 1.99 9.48 -12.87
C THR A 43 1.87 9.61 -11.35
N PHE A 44 2.23 10.79 -10.87
CA PHE A 44 2.17 11.25 -9.46
C PHE A 44 0.90 10.83 -8.69
N ASP A 45 -0.26 10.75 -9.36
CA ASP A 45 -1.52 10.35 -8.73
C ASP A 45 -1.49 8.90 -8.19
N ALA A 46 -0.84 7.98 -8.91
CA ALA A 46 -0.69 6.60 -8.46
C ALA A 46 0.27 6.52 -7.25
N GLN A 47 1.33 7.33 -7.26
CA GLN A 47 2.26 7.41 -6.13
C GLN A 47 1.59 8.00 -4.88
N GLU A 48 0.76 9.02 -5.04
CA GLU A 48 0.01 9.62 -3.92
C GLU A 48 -0.95 8.60 -3.28
N VAL A 49 -1.66 7.84 -4.10
CA VAL A 49 -2.53 6.76 -3.61
C VAL A 49 -1.73 5.71 -2.84
N ILE A 50 -0.59 5.27 -3.40
CA ILE A 50 0.28 4.26 -2.74
C ILE A 50 0.82 4.77 -1.41
N SER A 51 1.26 6.03 -1.35
CA SER A 51 1.73 6.66 -0.11
C SER A 51 0.64 6.68 0.98
N LYS A 52 -0.61 7.03 0.63
CA LYS A 52 -1.74 6.99 1.57
C LYS A 52 -2.03 5.58 2.07
N LEU A 53 -1.93 4.57 1.21
CA LEU A 53 -2.13 3.16 1.58
C LEU A 53 -1.04 2.67 2.53
N GLN A 54 0.21 3.09 2.32
CA GLN A 54 1.31 2.81 3.23
C GLN A 54 1.07 3.42 4.62
N THR A 55 0.74 4.71 4.70
CA THR A 55 0.41 5.37 5.98
C THR A 55 -0.73 4.67 6.71
N PHE A 56 -1.76 4.22 5.97
CA PHE A 56 -2.86 3.47 6.56
C PHE A 56 -2.41 2.11 7.13
N ASN A 57 -1.56 1.38 6.42
CA ASN A 57 -1.03 0.10 6.90
C ASN A 57 -0.13 0.28 8.12
N GLU A 58 0.70 1.32 8.17
CA GLU A 58 1.54 1.68 9.32
C GLU A 58 0.69 2.03 10.55
N ALA A 59 -0.30 2.91 10.40
CA ALA A 59 -1.23 3.25 11.49
C ALA A 59 -2.03 2.05 11.99
N SER A 60 -2.42 1.14 11.08
CA SER A 60 -3.09 -0.11 11.46
C SER A 60 -2.19 -1.02 12.29
N LYS A 61 -0.90 -1.11 11.94
CA LYS A 61 0.09 -1.87 12.69
C LYS A 61 0.33 -1.29 14.08
N GLU A 62 0.50 0.03 14.19
CA GLU A 62 0.66 0.71 15.49
C GLU A 62 -0.55 0.46 16.40
N LEU A 63 -1.75 0.47 15.83
CA LEU A 63 -2.97 0.21 16.57
C LEU A 63 -3.08 -1.25 17.04
N ASP A 64 -2.70 -2.22 16.21
CA ASP A 64 -2.64 -3.63 16.61
C ASP A 64 -1.61 -3.84 17.74
N GLU A 65 -0.43 -3.20 17.66
CA GLU A 65 0.60 -3.25 18.72
C GLU A 65 0.11 -2.63 20.04
N LEU A 66 -0.63 -1.52 19.98
CA LEU A 66 -1.24 -0.91 21.17
C LEU A 66 -2.29 -1.83 21.80
N ILE A 67 -3.12 -2.50 21.00
CA ILE A 67 -4.14 -3.43 21.50
C ILE A 67 -3.50 -4.64 22.17
N GLU A 68 -2.43 -5.21 21.58
CA GLU A 68 -1.69 -6.33 22.18
C GLU A 68 -0.95 -5.92 23.46
N GLY A 69 -0.44 -4.70 23.53
CA GLY A 69 0.26 -4.14 24.69
C GLY A 69 -0.65 -3.70 25.84
N TYR A 70 -1.96 -3.59 25.64
CA TYR A 70 -2.91 -3.25 26.69
C TYR A 70 -3.12 -4.47 27.62
N PRO A 71 -2.77 -4.39 28.92
CA PRO A 71 -3.14 -5.43 29.86
C PRO A 71 -4.66 -5.53 29.86
N GLN A 72 -5.19 -6.72 29.57
CA GLN A 72 -6.61 -7.04 29.70
C GLN A 72 -7.03 -6.73 31.15
N VAL A 73 -7.60 -5.54 31.39
CA VAL A 73 -8.19 -5.22 32.69
C VAL A 73 -9.46 -6.06 32.79
N THR A 74 -9.34 -7.21 33.45
CA THR A 74 -10.48 -8.03 33.82
C THR A 74 -11.15 -7.31 34.99
N ILE A 75 -12.33 -6.71 34.75
CA ILE A 75 -13.18 -6.11 35.79
C ILE A 75 -13.94 -7.23 36.51
#